data_AF-A0A2I0U9Y4-F1
#
_entry.id   AF-A0A2I0U9Y4-F1
#
_cell.length_a   1.000
_cell.length_b   1.000
_cell.length_c   1.000
_cell.angle_alpha   90.00
_cell.angle_beta   90.00
_cell.angle_gamma   90.00
#
_symmetry.space_group_name_H-M   'P 1'
#
loop_
_entity.id
_entity.type
_entity.pdbx_description
1 polymer ?
#
loop_
_entity_poly.entity_id
_entity_poly.type
_entity_poly.pdbx_seq_one_letter_code
_entity_poly.pdbx_strand_id
1 'polypeptide(L)'
;MVGDDKTVKQWKMESPEYGEEEEPIHTILGKTVYTGIDHHWKDAVFATCGHQVDIWDEQRTSPMCSLTWGFDSISSVKFNPVEVILTMRTNTICWNPMEAFIFTAANEDYNLYTFDMRFLESPVMVHMDHVSAVLDVDYSPTGKEFVSASFDKSVRIFPVDKGHSREVYHTKRMQHVITVKWTSDNKYILCGSDEMNIRLWKANASEKLGVLAPREKAAMNYNQKLKEKFQYHPKIRRIAQHRHLPKSIFCQIKEQRIMREARRRKELNRRKHSKPGSMPFVPERKKHIVAVVK
;
A
#
# COMPACT_ATOMS: atom_id res chain seq x y z
N MET A 1 9.97 12.63 -14.02
CA MET A 1 9.48 11.38 -14.62
C MET A 1 10.71 10.56 -15.03
N VAL A 2 10.64 9.25 -14.84
CA VAL A 2 11.73 8.34 -15.15
C VAL A 2 11.23 7.32 -16.16
N GLY A 3 12.03 7.04 -17.19
CA GLY A 3 11.66 6.14 -18.28
C GLY A 3 12.74 5.12 -18.63
N ASP A 4 12.33 4.14 -19.44
CA ASP A 4 13.22 3.09 -19.97
C ASP A 4 14.30 3.64 -20.93
N ASP A 5 14.17 4.89 -21.35
CA ASP A 5 15.10 5.62 -22.23
C ASP A 5 16.39 6.09 -21.51
N LYS A 6 16.63 5.63 -20.29
CA LYS A 6 17.75 6.03 -19.41
C LYS A 6 17.73 7.52 -19.08
N THR A 7 16.60 8.20 -19.23
CA THR A 7 16.50 9.63 -18.94
C THR A 7 15.66 9.88 -17.70
N VAL A 8 16.04 10.92 -16.97
CA VAL A 8 15.21 11.54 -15.94
C VAL A 8 14.81 12.91 -16.48
N LYS A 9 13.52 13.09 -16.76
CA LYS A 9 12.98 14.35 -17.28
C LYS A 9 12.23 15.10 -16.19
N GLN A 10 12.57 16.37 -16.03
CA GLN A 10 11.87 17.32 -15.18
C GLN A 10 10.95 18.17 -16.05
N TRP A 11 9.69 18.28 -15.64
CA TRP A 11 8.65 18.98 -16.37
C TRP A 11 8.13 20.14 -15.52
N LYS A 12 7.68 21.23 -16.17
CA LYS A 12 6.92 22.28 -15.48
C LYS A 12 5.57 21.70 -15.08
N MET A 13 5.06 22.13 -13.93
CA MET A 13 3.72 21.77 -13.48
C MET A 13 2.64 22.61 -14.18
N GLU A 14 3.01 23.79 -14.67
CA GLU A 14 2.12 24.70 -15.38
C GLU A 14 1.78 24.13 -16.75
N SER A 15 0.50 24.13 -17.10
CA SER A 15 0.04 23.71 -18.41
C SER A 15 0.54 24.69 -19.48
N PRO A 16 1.08 24.21 -20.61
CA PRO A 16 1.52 25.06 -21.72
C PRO A 16 0.35 25.91 -22.23
N GLU A 17 0.64 27.13 -22.69
CA GLU A 17 -0.35 27.91 -23.42
C GLU A 17 -0.68 27.23 -24.76
N TYR A 18 -1.88 27.49 -25.30
CA TYR A 18 -2.36 26.83 -26.51
C TYR A 18 -1.43 27.08 -27.70
N GLY A 19 -0.68 26.06 -28.11
CA GLY A 19 0.24 26.09 -29.25
C GLY A 19 1.72 26.05 -28.90
N GLU A 20 2.10 26.01 -27.62
CA GLU A 20 3.49 25.78 -27.20
C GLU A 20 3.79 24.28 -27.12
N GLU A 21 4.95 23.87 -27.66
CA GLU A 21 5.45 22.51 -27.49
C GLU A 21 5.98 22.33 -26.05
N GLU A 22 5.54 21.29 -25.35
CA GLU A 22 6.06 20.95 -24.02
C GLU A 22 7.49 20.42 -24.13
N GLU A 23 8.46 21.25 -23.74
CA GLU A 23 9.84 20.82 -23.55
C GLU A 23 10.13 20.57 -22.05
N PRO A 24 10.88 19.52 -21.72
CA PRO A 24 11.32 19.28 -20.35
C PRO A 24 12.29 20.38 -19.91
N ILE A 25 12.12 20.93 -18.69
CA ILE A 25 12.99 21.95 -18.12
C ILE A 25 14.43 21.46 -18.08
N HIS A 26 14.59 20.23 -17.63
CA HIS A 26 15.87 19.60 -17.42
C HIS A 26 15.77 18.12 -17.79
N THR A 27 16.75 17.65 -18.56
CA THR A 27 16.87 16.26 -18.95
C THR A 27 18.22 15.75 -18.48
N ILE A 28 18.20 14.80 -17.54
CA ILE A 28 19.39 14.13 -17.04
C ILE A 28 19.53 12.81 -17.80
N LEU A 29 20.68 12.63 -18.44
CA LEU A 29 21.02 11.40 -19.16
C LEU A 29 21.77 10.44 -18.23
N GLY A 30 21.15 9.30 -17.95
CA GLY A 30 21.72 8.21 -17.19
C GLY A 30 22.53 7.23 -18.03
N LYS A 31 23.46 6.52 -17.37
CA LYS A 31 24.20 5.42 -18.00
C LYS A 31 23.35 4.14 -18.08
N THR A 32 22.46 3.95 -17.12
CA THR A 32 21.61 2.78 -16.94
C THR A 32 20.13 3.12 -17.01
N VAL A 33 19.29 2.11 -17.21
CA VAL A 33 17.83 2.24 -17.14
C VAL A 33 17.42 2.44 -15.70
N TYR A 34 16.42 3.29 -15.48
CA TYR A 34 15.88 3.58 -14.16
C TYR A 34 14.44 3.07 -14.07
N THR A 35 14.12 2.39 -12.98
CA THR A 35 12.85 1.70 -12.72
C THR A 35 11.94 2.48 -11.77
N GLY A 36 12.49 3.41 -11.00
CA GLY A 36 11.75 4.17 -10.01
C GLY A 36 12.49 5.41 -9.55
N ILE A 37 11.73 6.34 -8.99
CA ILE A 37 12.22 7.59 -8.44
C ILE A 37 11.47 7.93 -7.16
N ASP A 38 12.17 8.56 -6.23
CA ASP A 38 11.58 9.13 -5.03
C ASP A 38 12.23 10.47 -4.73
N HIS A 39 11.46 11.36 -4.09
CA HIS A 39 11.95 12.67 -3.67
C HIS A 39 12.08 12.69 -2.15
N HIS A 40 13.15 13.30 -1.68
CA HIS A 40 13.27 13.59 -0.26
C HIS A 40 12.20 14.62 0.13
N TRP A 41 11.60 14.45 1.30
CA TRP A 41 10.44 15.24 1.74
C TRP A 41 10.74 16.69 2.16
N LYS A 42 12.02 17.10 2.19
CA LYS A 42 12.47 18.39 2.75
C LYS A 42 13.53 19.07 1.90
N ASP A 43 14.49 18.27 1.44
CA ASP A 43 15.62 18.77 0.65
C ASP A 43 15.34 18.52 -0.83
N ALA A 44 15.91 19.34 -1.71
CA ALA A 44 15.83 19.20 -3.17
C ALA A 44 16.71 18.04 -3.69
N VAL A 45 16.61 16.89 -3.01
CA VAL A 45 17.37 15.68 -3.27
C VAL A 45 16.39 14.61 -3.71
N PHE A 46 16.75 13.86 -4.74
CA PHE A 46 15.97 12.74 -5.21
C PHE A 46 16.83 11.51 -5.43
N ALA A 47 16.23 10.33 -5.33
CA ALA A 47 16.92 9.08 -5.53
C ALA A 47 16.26 8.34 -6.69
N THR A 48 17.08 7.80 -7.59
CA THR A 48 16.64 6.96 -8.70
C THR A 48 17.14 5.55 -8.48
N CYS A 49 16.30 4.56 -8.77
CA CYS A 49 16.69 3.16 -8.78
C CYS A 49 16.72 2.58 -10.18
N GLY A 50 17.57 1.59 -10.38
CA GLY A 50 17.71 0.84 -11.62
C GLY A 50 18.68 -0.31 -11.40
N HIS A 51 19.79 -0.33 -12.15
CA HIS A 51 20.89 -1.24 -11.86
C HIS A 51 21.67 -0.88 -10.58
N GLN A 52 21.68 0.41 -10.25
CA GLN A 52 22.27 0.97 -9.04
C GLN A 52 21.33 2.04 -8.48
N VAL A 53 21.53 2.46 -7.23
CA VAL A 53 20.80 3.58 -6.64
C VAL A 53 21.67 4.82 -6.73
N ASP A 54 21.18 5.81 -7.45
CA ASP A 54 21.85 7.10 -7.59
C ASP A 54 21.08 8.16 -6.81
N ILE A 55 21.78 8.94 -6.00
CA ILE A 55 21.25 10.09 -5.26
C ILE A 55 21.66 11.35 -6.02
N TRP A 56 20.67 12.20 -6.30
CA TRP A 56 20.78 13.39 -7.12
C TRP A 56 20.36 14.62 -6.34
N ASP A 57 20.97 15.74 -6.68
CA ASP A 57 20.54 17.07 -6.31
C ASP A 57 19.84 17.68 -7.53
N GLU A 58 18.71 18.36 -7.34
CA GLU A 58 17.88 18.91 -8.43
C GLU A 58 18.67 19.87 -9.35
N GLN A 59 19.69 20.54 -8.82
CA GLN A 59 20.52 21.47 -9.58
C GLN A 59 21.70 20.82 -10.32
N ARG A 60 21.92 19.50 -10.14
CA ARG A 60 23.10 18.81 -10.67
C ARG A 60 22.74 17.84 -11.79
N THR A 61 23.57 17.81 -12.83
CA THR A 61 23.50 16.85 -13.95
C THR A 61 24.23 15.54 -13.70
N SER A 62 24.99 15.46 -12.60
CA SER A 62 25.72 14.26 -12.18
C SER A 62 25.25 13.79 -10.80
N PRO A 63 25.25 12.47 -10.55
CA PRO A 63 24.80 11.95 -9.27
C PRO A 63 25.77 12.37 -8.16
N MET A 64 25.22 12.78 -7.02
CA MET A 64 25.99 13.11 -5.82
C MET A 64 26.64 11.85 -5.22
N CYS A 65 25.90 10.74 -5.27
CA CYS A 65 26.33 9.46 -4.74
C CYS A 65 25.73 8.33 -5.57
N SER A 66 26.53 7.29 -5.83
CA SER A 66 26.10 6.05 -6.47
C SER A 66 26.32 4.90 -5.51
N LEU A 67 25.26 4.17 -5.21
CA LEU A 67 25.23 3.01 -4.32
C LEU A 67 24.95 1.76 -5.15
N THR A 68 25.87 0.80 -5.11
CA THR A 68 25.74 -0.48 -5.80
C THR A 68 25.58 -1.61 -4.80
N TRP A 69 24.57 -2.45 -4.98
CA TRP A 69 24.35 -3.64 -4.16
C TRP A 69 24.40 -4.89 -5.03
N GLY A 70 25.60 -5.46 -5.19
CA GLY A 70 25.78 -6.69 -5.97
C GLY A 70 25.32 -6.54 -7.44
N PHE A 71 24.76 -7.62 -7.99
CA PHE A 71 24.36 -7.72 -9.41
C PHE A 71 22.85 -7.61 -9.66
N ASP A 72 22.03 -7.47 -8.62
CA ASP A 72 20.56 -7.45 -8.75
C ASP A 72 20.02 -6.05 -9.03
N SER A 73 18.98 -5.97 -9.87
CA SER A 73 18.30 -4.71 -10.18
C SER A 73 17.27 -4.34 -9.10
N ILE A 74 17.26 -3.07 -8.72
CA ILE A 74 16.41 -2.52 -7.66
C ILE A 74 15.16 -1.93 -8.33
N SER A 75 13.97 -2.38 -7.92
CA SER A 75 12.70 -2.04 -8.59
C SER A 75 12.01 -0.79 -8.04
N SER A 76 12.29 -0.43 -6.79
CA SER A 76 11.67 0.70 -6.11
C SER A 76 12.64 1.25 -5.08
N VAL A 77 12.80 2.57 -5.07
CA VAL A 77 13.50 3.30 -4.03
C VAL A 77 12.52 4.24 -3.34
N LYS A 78 12.69 4.33 -2.03
CA LYS A 78 11.98 5.25 -1.14
C LYS A 78 13.00 5.78 -0.14
N PHE A 79 13.06 7.08 0.08
CA PHE A 79 13.95 7.63 1.12
C PHE A 79 13.55 7.08 2.50
N ASN A 80 14.52 6.53 3.22
CA ASN A 80 14.32 5.93 4.53
C ASN A 80 15.60 6.03 5.39
N PRO A 81 15.48 6.27 6.70
CA PRO A 81 16.61 6.18 7.64
C PRO A 81 17.05 4.75 8.09
N VAL A 82 16.33 3.63 7.84
CA VAL A 82 16.76 2.26 8.32
C VAL A 82 16.25 1.08 7.45
N GLU A 83 17.05 0.02 7.24
CA GLU A 83 16.71 -1.18 6.41
C GLU A 83 16.00 -2.34 7.15
N VAL A 84 15.12 -3.07 6.43
CA VAL A 84 14.42 -4.30 6.88
C VAL A 84 14.34 -5.30 5.71
N ILE A 85 14.62 -6.59 5.95
CA ILE A 85 14.51 -7.65 4.93
C ILE A 85 13.31 -8.58 5.23
N LEU A 86 12.31 -8.60 4.34
CA LEU A 86 11.14 -9.49 4.41
C LEU A 86 11.32 -10.77 3.58
N THR A 87 10.51 -11.80 3.84
CA THR A 87 10.58 -13.11 3.12
C THR A 87 10.27 -12.99 1.64
N MET A 88 9.27 -12.20 1.29
CA MET A 88 8.81 -11.96 -0.07
C MET A 88 8.94 -10.47 -0.40
N ARG A 89 9.08 -10.19 -1.69
CA ARG A 89 9.35 -8.84 -2.21
C ARG A 89 8.27 -7.86 -1.75
N THR A 90 8.70 -6.74 -1.17
CA THR A 90 7.84 -5.58 -0.94
C THR A 90 7.73 -4.78 -2.21
N ASN A 91 6.51 -4.60 -2.71
CA ASN A 91 6.27 -3.81 -3.92
C ASN A 91 6.38 -2.31 -3.62
N THR A 92 5.70 -1.87 -2.56
CA THR A 92 5.66 -0.48 -2.14
C THR A 92 5.61 -0.37 -0.63
N ILE A 93 6.05 0.79 -0.13
CA ILE A 93 5.90 1.18 1.27
C ILE A 93 5.28 2.57 1.30
N CYS A 94 4.47 2.85 2.32
CA CYS A 94 3.95 4.18 2.58
C CYS A 94 3.99 4.47 4.08
N TRP A 95 4.42 5.68 4.43
CA TRP A 95 4.54 6.15 5.81
C TRP A 95 3.22 6.74 6.30
N ASN A 96 2.94 6.57 7.58
CA ASN A 96 1.82 7.26 8.21
C ASN A 96 2.17 8.76 8.34
N PRO A 97 1.40 9.68 7.70
CA PRO A 97 1.71 11.11 7.74
C PRO A 97 1.56 11.73 9.14
N MET A 98 0.81 11.09 10.05
CA MET A 98 0.62 11.55 11.43
C MET A 98 1.60 10.89 12.41
N GLU A 99 2.03 9.66 12.12
CA GLU A 99 2.93 8.88 12.98
C GLU A 99 4.20 8.53 12.20
N ALA A 100 5.20 9.42 12.27
CA ALA A 100 6.39 9.36 11.41
C ALA A 100 7.20 8.05 11.50
N PHE A 101 7.07 7.29 12.58
CA PHE A 101 7.78 6.02 12.78
C PHE A 101 6.97 4.79 12.34
N ILE A 102 5.72 4.96 11.89
CA ILE A 102 4.88 3.87 11.41
C ILE A 102 4.81 3.91 9.89
N PHE A 103 5.03 2.75 9.26
CA PHE A 103 4.82 2.59 7.82
C PHE A 103 4.13 1.27 7.53
N THR A 104 3.43 1.20 6.40
CA THR A 104 2.84 -0.02 5.89
C THR A 104 3.54 -0.44 4.62
N ALA A 105 3.96 -1.70 4.57
CA ALA A 105 4.55 -2.33 3.40
C ALA A 105 3.50 -3.20 2.69
N ALA A 106 3.34 -2.99 1.38
CA ALA A 106 2.60 -3.86 0.49
C ALA A 106 3.52 -4.97 -0.03
N ASN A 107 3.09 -6.22 0.10
CA ASN A 107 3.91 -7.38 -0.24
C ASN A 107 3.24 -8.23 -1.33
N GLU A 108 4.06 -8.98 -2.07
CA GLU A 108 3.61 -10.02 -3.00
C GLU A 108 2.85 -11.16 -2.31
N ASP A 109 3.07 -11.35 -1.01
CA ASP A 109 2.37 -12.28 -0.11
C ASP A 109 0.87 -11.97 0.12
N TYR A 110 0.23 -11.19 -0.77
CA TYR A 110 -1.16 -10.68 -0.70
C TYR A 110 -1.53 -9.97 0.62
N ASN A 111 -0.61 -9.81 1.55
CA ASN A 111 -0.82 -9.14 2.83
C ASN A 111 -0.12 -7.79 2.84
N LEU A 112 -0.60 -6.91 3.71
CA LEU A 112 0.14 -5.71 4.09
C LEU A 112 0.65 -5.83 5.52
N TYR A 113 1.83 -5.29 5.76
CA TYR A 113 2.49 -5.33 7.05
C TYR A 113 2.71 -3.91 7.55
N THR A 114 2.14 -3.57 8.70
CA THR A 114 2.41 -2.29 9.36
C THR A 114 3.54 -2.49 10.36
N PHE A 115 4.61 -1.71 10.21
CA PHE A 115 5.81 -1.75 11.03
C PHE A 115 5.97 -0.46 11.84
N ASP A 116 6.61 -0.59 12.99
CA ASP A 116 7.21 0.53 13.73
C ASP A 116 8.71 0.48 13.45
N MET A 117 9.28 1.55 12.90
CA MET A 117 10.70 1.61 12.56
C MET A 117 11.63 1.40 13.77
N ARG A 118 11.14 1.68 14.99
CA ARG A 118 11.92 1.49 16.22
C ARG A 118 12.02 0.02 16.60
N PHE A 119 11.05 -0.80 16.18
CA PHE A 119 10.98 -2.22 16.49
C PHE A 119 10.57 -3.02 15.25
N LEU A 120 11.57 -3.38 14.45
CA LEU A 120 11.38 -4.04 13.16
C LEU A 120 11.31 -5.58 13.24
N GLU A 121 11.54 -6.18 14.41
CA GLU A 121 11.53 -7.64 14.58
C GLU A 121 10.13 -8.26 14.40
N SER A 122 9.06 -7.49 14.56
CA SER A 122 7.71 -7.95 14.29
C SER A 122 6.79 -6.83 13.84
N PRO A 123 5.90 -7.07 12.88
CA PRO A 123 4.94 -6.06 12.47
C PRO A 123 3.94 -5.80 13.61
N VAL A 124 3.57 -4.53 13.75
CA VAL A 124 2.52 -4.07 14.66
C VAL A 124 1.18 -4.73 14.28
N MET A 125 0.87 -4.73 12.99
CA MET A 125 -0.36 -5.30 12.43
C MET A 125 -0.09 -5.99 11.11
N VAL A 126 -0.85 -7.05 10.83
CA VAL A 126 -0.90 -7.71 9.52
C VAL A 126 -2.30 -7.55 8.98
N HIS A 127 -2.41 -6.95 7.81
CA HIS A 127 -3.65 -6.72 7.11
C HIS A 127 -3.85 -7.82 6.07
N MET A 128 -4.89 -8.62 6.27
CA MET A 128 -5.21 -9.77 5.46
C MET A 128 -6.60 -9.57 4.89
N ASP A 129 -6.73 -9.56 3.57
CA ASP A 129 -8.02 -9.65 2.86
C ASP A 129 -7.84 -9.69 1.34
N HIS A 130 -6.68 -9.24 0.82
CA HIS A 130 -6.37 -9.43 -0.59
C HIS A 130 -6.10 -10.88 -0.92
N VAL A 131 -6.38 -11.20 -2.18
CA VAL A 131 -6.23 -12.54 -2.72
C VAL A 131 -4.93 -12.66 -3.51
N SER A 132 -4.53 -11.60 -4.19
CA SER A 132 -3.30 -11.55 -4.97
C SER A 132 -2.34 -10.51 -4.40
N ALA A 133 -1.15 -10.41 -5.00
CA ALA A 133 -0.11 -9.46 -4.62
C ALA A 133 -0.67 -8.04 -4.50
N VAL A 134 -0.28 -7.36 -3.42
CA VAL A 134 -0.62 -5.95 -3.20
C VAL A 134 0.43 -5.11 -3.88
N LEU A 135 0.02 -4.28 -4.83
CA LEU A 135 0.94 -3.50 -5.65
C LEU A 135 1.27 -2.16 -5.01
N ASP A 136 0.26 -1.41 -4.57
CA ASP A 136 0.44 -0.06 -4.02
C ASP A 136 -0.33 0.13 -2.71
N VAL A 137 0.17 1.02 -1.87
CA VAL A 137 -0.42 1.40 -0.59
C VAL A 137 -0.26 2.90 -0.39
N ASP A 138 -1.31 3.55 0.12
CA ASP A 138 -1.25 4.97 0.42
C ASP A 138 -2.05 5.33 1.67
N TYR A 139 -1.49 6.18 2.52
CA TYR A 139 -2.15 6.60 3.75
C TYR A 139 -3.13 7.74 3.51
N SER A 140 -4.23 7.72 4.26
CA SER A 140 -5.05 8.92 4.39
C SER A 140 -4.23 10.05 5.02
N PRO A 141 -4.46 11.32 4.65
CA PRO A 141 -3.83 12.46 5.30
C PRO A 141 -4.09 12.52 6.81
N THR A 142 -5.15 11.86 7.29
CA THR A 142 -5.46 11.75 8.73
C THR A 142 -4.67 10.69 9.47
N GLY A 143 -3.95 9.80 8.77
CA GLY A 143 -3.16 8.72 9.36
C GLY A 143 -3.95 7.58 9.99
N LYS A 144 -5.28 7.63 9.99
CA LYS A 144 -6.14 6.62 10.66
C LYS A 144 -6.48 5.42 9.78
N GLU A 145 -6.50 5.66 8.48
CA GLU A 145 -6.82 4.67 7.46
C GLU A 145 -5.78 4.75 6.35
N PHE A 146 -5.65 3.66 5.60
CA PHE A 146 -4.88 3.61 4.37
C PHE A 146 -5.65 2.82 3.33
N VAL A 147 -5.32 3.07 2.08
CA VAL A 147 -5.86 2.37 0.92
C VAL A 147 -4.78 1.49 0.32
N SER A 148 -5.20 0.38 -0.27
CA SER A 148 -4.31 -0.57 -0.93
C SER A 148 -4.91 -1.03 -2.24
N ALA A 149 -4.05 -1.16 -3.24
CA ALA A 149 -4.35 -1.68 -4.56
C ALA A 149 -3.71 -3.04 -4.74
N SER A 150 -4.45 -3.94 -5.39
CA SER A 150 -4.02 -5.33 -5.56
C SER A 150 -4.23 -5.78 -7.00
N PHE A 151 -3.40 -6.76 -7.37
CA PHE A 151 -3.50 -7.48 -8.63
C PHE A 151 -4.80 -8.29 -8.75
N ASP A 152 -5.56 -8.48 -7.68
CA ASP A 152 -6.90 -9.13 -7.71
C ASP A 152 -8.03 -8.21 -8.24
N LYS A 153 -7.68 -7.08 -8.86
CA LYS A 153 -8.60 -6.12 -9.50
C LYS A 153 -9.51 -5.40 -8.49
N SER A 154 -9.02 -5.22 -7.28
CA SER A 154 -9.77 -4.56 -6.22
C SER A 154 -8.93 -3.54 -5.48
N VAL A 155 -9.62 -2.52 -4.96
CA VAL A 155 -9.08 -1.53 -4.05
C VAL A 155 -9.71 -1.79 -2.69
N ARG A 156 -8.88 -1.88 -1.65
CA ARG A 156 -9.35 -2.12 -0.28
C ARG A 156 -8.90 -0.99 0.63
N ILE A 157 -9.80 -0.56 1.51
CA ILE A 157 -9.52 0.44 2.55
C ILE A 157 -9.41 -0.27 3.89
N PHE A 158 -8.33 0.00 4.60
CA PHE A 158 -8.02 -0.59 5.89
C PHE A 158 -7.89 0.51 6.96
N PRO A 159 -8.54 0.35 8.11
CA PRO A 159 -8.17 1.06 9.32
C PRO A 159 -6.81 0.55 9.83
N VAL A 160 -5.94 1.43 10.29
CA VAL A 160 -4.58 1.05 10.77
C VAL A 160 -4.66 0.02 11.91
N ASP A 161 -5.65 0.16 12.79
CA ASP A 161 -5.84 -0.70 13.97
C ASP A 161 -6.46 -2.07 13.68
N LYS A 162 -6.92 -2.33 12.44
CA LYS A 162 -7.69 -3.53 12.11
C LYS A 162 -7.04 -4.29 10.96
N GLY A 163 -6.75 -5.57 11.17
CA GLY A 163 -6.19 -6.44 10.13
C GLY A 163 -7.15 -6.82 8.99
N HIS A 164 -8.38 -6.29 8.95
CA HIS A 164 -9.36 -6.55 7.91
C HIS A 164 -9.87 -5.25 7.30
N SER A 165 -10.21 -5.33 6.02
CA SER A 165 -10.72 -4.23 5.23
C SER A 165 -12.08 -3.75 5.74
N ARG A 166 -12.24 -2.42 5.74
CA ARG A 166 -13.52 -1.75 6.02
C ARG A 166 -14.41 -1.73 4.77
N GLU A 167 -13.78 -1.50 3.62
CA GLU A 167 -14.43 -1.32 2.32
C GLU A 167 -13.62 -1.98 1.21
N VAL A 168 -14.35 -2.43 0.18
CA VAL A 168 -13.78 -3.02 -1.03
C VAL A 168 -14.46 -2.39 -2.25
N TYR A 169 -13.66 -1.78 -3.13
CA TYR A 169 -14.12 -1.28 -4.42
C TYR A 169 -13.67 -2.20 -5.53
N HIS A 170 -14.62 -2.54 -6.39
CA HIS A 170 -14.40 -3.30 -7.61
C HIS A 170 -15.41 -2.87 -8.67
N THR A 171 -15.05 -3.05 -9.94
CA THR A 171 -16.01 -3.02 -11.04
C THR A 171 -15.71 -4.15 -12.00
N LYS A 172 -16.69 -4.55 -12.81
CA LYS A 172 -16.49 -5.60 -13.82
C LYS A 172 -15.44 -5.22 -14.87
N ARG A 173 -15.32 -3.93 -15.18
CA ARG A 173 -14.35 -3.43 -16.18
C ARG A 173 -12.96 -3.25 -15.60
N MET A 174 -12.86 -3.03 -14.28
CA MET A 174 -11.59 -2.81 -13.59
C MET A 174 -10.67 -4.02 -13.75
N GLN A 175 -9.49 -3.77 -14.34
CA GLN A 175 -8.41 -4.75 -14.41
C GLN A 175 -7.45 -4.56 -13.22
N HIS A 176 -6.22 -5.06 -13.32
CA HIS A 176 -5.26 -5.03 -12.22
C HIS A 176 -5.04 -3.58 -11.78
N VAL A 177 -5.15 -3.31 -10.48
CA VAL A 177 -4.95 -1.97 -9.96
C VAL A 177 -3.49 -1.82 -9.57
N ILE A 178 -2.78 -0.99 -10.33
CA ILE A 178 -1.33 -0.86 -10.21
C ILE A 178 -0.97 0.17 -9.14
N THR A 179 -1.67 1.30 -9.13
CA THR A 179 -1.40 2.40 -8.19
C THR A 179 -2.67 2.90 -7.53
N VAL A 180 -2.54 3.38 -6.30
CA VAL A 180 -3.60 4.03 -5.56
C VAL A 180 -3.05 5.20 -4.77
N LYS A 181 -3.81 6.29 -4.75
CA LYS A 181 -3.48 7.49 -3.98
C LYS A 181 -4.70 8.04 -3.27
N TRP A 182 -4.48 8.52 -2.06
CA TRP A 182 -5.48 9.21 -1.27
C TRP A 182 -5.41 10.71 -1.59
N THR A 183 -6.56 11.37 -1.73
CA THR A 183 -6.58 12.81 -1.97
C THR A 183 -6.31 13.58 -0.67
N SER A 184 -5.60 14.71 -0.75
CA SER A 184 -5.25 15.49 0.44
C SER A 184 -6.47 16.00 1.25
N ASP A 185 -7.65 16.07 0.63
CA ASP A 185 -8.92 16.42 1.28
C ASP A 185 -9.56 15.28 2.10
N ASN A 186 -8.92 14.11 2.13
CA ASN A 186 -9.36 12.88 2.79
C ASN A 186 -10.70 12.29 2.27
N LYS A 187 -11.30 12.83 1.21
CA LYS A 187 -12.65 12.41 0.76
C LYS A 187 -12.64 11.43 -0.38
N TYR A 188 -11.56 11.36 -1.13
CA TYR A 188 -11.48 10.55 -2.33
C TYR A 188 -10.23 9.70 -2.39
N ILE A 189 -10.30 8.70 -3.26
CA ILE A 189 -9.25 7.75 -3.56
C ILE A 189 -9.15 7.69 -5.07
N LEU A 190 -7.95 7.91 -5.58
CA LEU A 190 -7.60 7.74 -6.98
C LEU A 190 -6.99 6.36 -7.16
N CYS A 191 -7.39 5.64 -8.20
CA CYS A 191 -6.74 4.39 -8.59
C CYS A 191 -6.39 4.38 -10.07
N GLY A 192 -5.17 3.97 -10.38
CA GLY A 192 -4.69 3.68 -11.73
C GLY A 192 -4.78 2.19 -12.01
N SER A 193 -5.56 1.83 -13.02
CA SER A 193 -5.74 0.46 -13.50
C SER A 193 -4.87 0.21 -14.73
N ASP A 194 -4.48 -1.05 -14.94
CA ASP A 194 -3.75 -1.55 -16.11
C ASP A 194 -4.49 -1.29 -17.44
N GLU A 195 -5.81 -1.07 -17.38
CA GLU A 195 -6.62 -0.70 -18.55
C GLU A 195 -6.47 0.78 -18.98
N MET A 196 -5.41 1.45 -18.52
CA MET A 196 -5.10 2.86 -18.79
C MET A 196 -6.14 3.87 -18.28
N ASN A 197 -7.08 3.44 -17.45
CA ASN A 197 -8.09 4.31 -16.84
C ASN A 197 -7.69 4.70 -15.42
N ILE A 198 -7.80 5.99 -15.11
CA ILE A 198 -7.79 6.51 -13.73
C ILE A 198 -9.23 6.61 -13.25
N ARG A 199 -9.52 6.08 -12.07
CA ARG A 199 -10.84 6.20 -11.44
C ARG A 199 -10.76 6.90 -10.10
N LEU A 200 -11.81 7.66 -9.81
CA LEU A 200 -12.02 8.33 -8.54
C LEU A 200 -13.11 7.59 -7.76
N TRP A 201 -12.79 7.23 -6.53
CA TRP A 201 -13.69 6.64 -5.56
C TRP A 201 -13.84 7.58 -4.38
N LYS A 202 -14.97 7.50 -3.67
CA LYS A 202 -15.10 8.18 -2.39
C LYS A 202 -14.41 7.34 -1.33
N ALA A 203 -13.69 7.96 -0.41
CA ALA A 203 -13.15 7.28 0.76
C ALA A 203 -14.31 6.65 1.54
N ASN A 204 -15.33 7.42 1.87
CA ASN A 204 -16.56 6.92 2.51
C ASN A 204 -17.69 6.79 1.48
N ALA A 205 -18.09 5.56 1.15
CA ALA A 205 -19.13 5.29 0.15
C ALA A 205 -20.48 5.94 0.46
N SER A 206 -20.90 5.95 1.73
CA SER A 206 -22.21 6.48 2.16
C SER A 206 -22.24 7.97 2.46
N GLU A 207 -21.09 8.64 2.50
CA GLU A 207 -21.02 10.07 2.78
C GLU A 207 -21.72 10.85 1.65
N LYS A 208 -22.41 11.96 1.91
CA LYS A 208 -23.00 12.78 0.85
C LYS A 208 -22.00 13.82 0.36
N LEU A 209 -22.03 14.14 -0.93
CA LEU A 209 -21.22 15.24 -1.49
C LEU A 209 -21.94 16.58 -1.29
N GLY A 210 -21.16 17.65 -1.16
CA GLY A 210 -21.68 19.01 -0.98
C GLY A 210 -21.81 19.45 0.48
N VAL A 211 -22.40 20.63 0.68
CA VAL A 211 -22.60 21.23 2.00
C VAL A 211 -23.84 20.60 2.66
N LEU A 212 -23.66 20.00 3.83
CA LEU A 212 -24.74 19.43 4.62
C LEU A 212 -25.35 20.46 5.56
N ALA A 213 -26.68 20.47 5.69
CA ALA A 213 -27.33 21.28 6.71
C ALA A 213 -26.92 20.80 8.12
N PRO A 214 -26.81 21.69 9.13
CA PRO A 214 -26.38 21.31 10.48
C PRO A 214 -27.21 20.17 11.09
N ARG A 215 -28.53 20.16 10.85
CA ARG A 215 -29.44 19.09 11.30
C ARG A 215 -29.13 17.75 10.65
N GLU A 216 -28.83 17.73 9.35
CA GLU A 216 -28.45 16.51 8.63
C GLU A 216 -27.10 15.98 9.12
N LYS A 217 -26.12 16.87 9.32
CA LYS A 217 -24.80 16.51 9.87
C LYS A 217 -24.94 15.92 11.27
N ALA A 218 -25.76 16.52 12.14
CA ALA A 218 -26.02 15.99 13.47
C ALA A 218 -26.68 14.60 13.42
N ALA A 219 -27.64 14.39 12.51
CA ALA A 219 -28.28 13.09 12.31
C ALA A 219 -27.29 12.02 11.81
N MET A 220 -26.39 12.36 10.89
CA MET A 220 -25.33 11.44 10.44
C MET A 220 -24.38 11.06 11.58
N ASN A 221 -23.91 12.05 12.34
CA ASN A 221 -23.02 11.82 13.49
C ASN A 221 -23.69 10.96 14.56
N TYR A 222 -24.98 11.18 14.84
CA TYR A 222 -25.76 10.36 15.76
C TYR A 222 -25.85 8.91 15.27
N ASN A 223 -26.18 8.71 13.98
CA ASN A 223 -26.26 7.38 13.38
C ASN A 223 -24.91 6.65 13.37
N GLN A 224 -23.79 7.36 13.16
CA GLN A 224 -22.46 6.78 13.23
C GLN A 224 -22.13 6.30 14.65
N LYS A 225 -22.36 7.15 15.67
CA LYS A 225 -22.18 6.77 17.08
C LYS A 225 -23.06 5.59 17.47
N LEU A 226 -24.28 5.52 16.95
CA LEU A 226 -25.19 4.41 17.20
C LEU A 226 -24.66 3.10 16.60
N LYS A 227 -24.14 3.15 15.36
CA LYS A 227 -23.49 1.99 14.71
C LYS A 227 -22.28 1.51 15.49
N GLU A 228 -21.45 2.42 16.00
CA GLU A 228 -20.29 2.11 16.84
C GLU A 228 -20.73 1.45 18.16
N LYS A 229 -21.73 2.02 18.84
CA LYS A 229 -22.27 1.47 20.10
C LYS A 229 -22.80 0.04 19.93
N PHE A 230 -23.49 -0.23 18.82
CA PHE A 230 -24.12 -1.54 18.56
C PHE A 230 -23.34 -2.43 17.60
N GLN A 231 -22.05 -2.15 17.34
CA GLN A 231 -21.25 -2.88 16.35
C GLN A 231 -21.12 -4.38 16.63
N TYR A 232 -21.20 -4.78 17.90
CA TYR A 232 -21.06 -6.17 18.33
C TYR A 232 -22.35 -6.99 18.20
N HIS A 233 -23.49 -6.35 17.98
CA HIS A 233 -24.75 -7.06 17.83
C HIS A 233 -24.73 -7.91 16.55
N PRO A 234 -25.05 -9.22 16.59
CA PRO A 234 -24.78 -10.15 15.50
C PRO A 234 -25.49 -9.80 14.20
N LYS A 235 -26.73 -9.31 14.26
CA LYS A 235 -27.48 -8.88 13.06
C LYS A 235 -26.85 -7.63 12.43
N ILE A 236 -26.43 -6.65 13.25
CA ILE A 236 -25.83 -5.40 12.78
C ILE A 236 -24.46 -5.69 12.20
N ARG A 237 -23.64 -6.48 12.89
CA ARG A 237 -22.32 -6.91 12.42
C ARG A 237 -22.40 -7.65 11.08
N ARG A 238 -23.35 -8.57 10.93
CA ARG A 238 -23.56 -9.30 9.66
C ARG A 238 -23.87 -8.34 8.51
N ILE A 239 -24.78 -7.38 8.73
CA ILE A 239 -25.17 -6.40 7.71
C ILE A 239 -23.99 -5.48 7.38
N ALA A 240 -23.28 -4.98 8.38
CA ALA A 240 -22.15 -4.07 8.20
C ALA A 240 -20.96 -4.73 7.47
N GLN A 241 -20.72 -6.03 7.68
CA GLN A 241 -19.65 -6.78 7.05
C GLN A 241 -20.02 -7.36 5.68
N HIS A 242 -21.31 -7.42 5.34
CA HIS A 242 -21.74 -8.01 4.08
C HIS A 242 -21.42 -7.09 2.90
N ARG A 243 -20.52 -7.56 2.01
CA ARG A 243 -20.16 -6.89 0.76
C ARG A 243 -20.34 -7.84 -0.41
N HIS A 244 -20.85 -7.32 -1.52
CA HIS A 244 -20.90 -8.08 -2.76
C HIS A 244 -19.50 -8.11 -3.39
N LEU A 245 -18.95 -9.30 -3.57
CA LEU A 245 -17.64 -9.50 -4.23
C LEU A 245 -17.84 -10.22 -5.56
N PRO A 246 -16.98 -9.97 -6.57
CA PRO A 246 -16.95 -10.76 -7.80
C PRO A 246 -16.75 -12.24 -7.49
N LYS A 247 -17.36 -13.10 -8.32
CA LYS A 247 -17.28 -14.56 -8.14
C LYS A 247 -15.84 -15.08 -8.11
N SER A 248 -14.95 -14.53 -8.95
CA SER A 248 -13.53 -14.90 -8.98
C SER A 248 -12.85 -14.68 -7.63
N ILE A 249 -12.96 -13.46 -7.09
CA ILE A 249 -12.41 -13.08 -5.80
C ILE A 249 -13.02 -13.93 -4.68
N PHE A 250 -14.34 -14.11 -4.68
CA PHE A 250 -15.03 -14.90 -3.65
C PHE A 250 -14.56 -16.37 -3.62
N CYS A 251 -14.43 -17.02 -4.78
CA CYS A 251 -13.94 -18.39 -4.87
C CYS A 251 -12.51 -18.52 -4.37
N GLN A 252 -11.62 -17.60 -4.79
CA GLN A 252 -10.22 -17.63 -4.36
C GLN A 252 -10.05 -17.34 -2.87
N ILE A 253 -10.82 -16.42 -2.28
CA ILE A 253 -10.86 -16.21 -0.82
C ILE A 253 -11.24 -17.50 -0.09
N LYS A 254 -12.26 -18.21 -0.59
CA LYS A 254 -12.70 -19.48 0.00
C LYS A 254 -11.60 -20.54 -0.09
N GLU A 255 -10.94 -20.64 -1.23
CA GLU A 255 -9.82 -21.56 -1.44
C GLU A 255 -8.64 -21.24 -0.51
N GLN A 256 -8.22 -19.99 -0.43
CA GLN A 256 -7.15 -19.54 0.47
C GLN A 256 -7.48 -19.81 1.94
N ARG A 257 -8.74 -19.62 2.35
CA ARG A 257 -9.20 -19.96 3.70
C ARG A 257 -9.05 -21.45 3.98
N ILE A 258 -9.51 -22.31 3.05
CA ILE A 258 -9.39 -23.77 3.18
C ILE A 258 -7.91 -24.19 3.25
N MET A 259 -7.06 -23.64 2.37
CA MET A 259 -5.62 -23.90 2.37
C MET A 259 -4.96 -23.48 3.70
N ARG A 260 -5.31 -22.30 4.23
CA ARG A 260 -4.77 -21.79 5.50
C ARG A 260 -5.21 -22.64 6.69
N GLU A 261 -6.48 -23.04 6.75
CA GLU A 261 -7.01 -23.95 7.77
C GLU A 261 -6.36 -25.33 7.69
N ALA A 262 -6.15 -25.86 6.48
CA ALA A 262 -5.45 -27.13 6.27
C ALA A 262 -3.98 -27.06 6.74
N ARG A 263 -3.27 -25.99 6.40
CA ARG A 263 -1.88 -25.74 6.85
C ARG A 263 -1.80 -25.64 8.37
N ARG A 264 -2.71 -24.87 8.99
CA ARG A 264 -2.80 -24.73 10.46
C ARG A 264 -3.06 -26.08 11.14
N ARG A 265 -3.99 -26.88 10.60
CA ARG A 265 -4.29 -28.23 11.10
C ARG A 265 -3.07 -29.15 11.02
N LYS A 266 -2.34 -29.12 9.90
CA LYS A 266 -1.10 -29.89 9.69
C LYS A 266 -0.01 -29.50 10.68
N GLU A 267 0.21 -28.20 10.91
CA GLU A 267 1.16 -27.70 11.91
C GLU A 267 0.78 -28.13 13.34
N LEU A 268 -0.51 -28.03 13.71
CA LEU A 268 -1.00 -28.45 15.02
C LEU A 268 -0.82 -29.96 15.24
N ASN A 269 -1.15 -30.77 14.24
CA ASN A 269 -0.95 -32.22 14.31
C ASN A 269 0.55 -32.55 14.45
N ARG A 270 1.41 -31.91 13.65
CA ARG A 270 2.86 -32.10 13.74
C ARG A 270 3.40 -31.73 15.12
N ARG A 271 2.90 -30.66 15.73
CA ARG A 271 3.28 -30.27 17.10
C ARG A 271 2.82 -31.29 18.14
N LYS A 272 1.58 -31.77 18.05
CA LYS A 272 1.03 -32.80 18.96
C LYS A 272 1.81 -34.11 18.91
N HIS A 273 2.32 -34.49 17.73
CA HIS A 273 3.09 -35.73 17.53
C HIS A 273 4.61 -35.54 17.66
N SER A 274 5.09 -34.33 17.93
CA SER A 274 6.50 -34.04 18.18
C SER A 274 6.82 -34.05 19.67
N LYS A 275 8.10 -34.25 20.03
CA LYS A 275 8.54 -34.20 21.42
C LYS A 275 8.20 -32.82 22.03
N PRO A 276 7.74 -32.74 23.30
CA PRO A 276 7.48 -31.46 23.95
C PRO A 276 8.70 -30.53 23.84
N GLY A 277 8.48 -29.31 23.34
CA GLY A 277 9.55 -28.30 23.18
C GLY A 277 10.32 -28.34 21.86
N SER A 278 10.19 -29.37 21.00
CA SER A 278 10.96 -29.44 19.75
C SER A 278 10.47 -28.47 18.66
N MET A 279 9.21 -28.02 18.74
CA MET A 279 8.63 -27.07 17.77
C MET A 279 7.94 -25.89 18.49
N PRO A 280 8.62 -24.74 18.64
CA PRO A 280 8.02 -23.56 19.26
C PRO A 280 6.86 -23.01 18.43
N PHE A 281 5.92 -22.32 19.08
CA PHE A 281 4.85 -21.60 18.40
C PHE A 281 5.37 -20.27 17.88
N VAL A 282 5.47 -20.16 16.55
CA VAL A 282 5.78 -18.90 15.87
C VAL A 282 4.46 -18.20 15.52
N PRO A 283 4.18 -17.01 16.09
CA PRO A 283 3.02 -16.21 15.70
C PRO A 283 3.04 -15.90 14.20
N GLU A 284 1.87 -15.86 13.54
CA GLU A 284 1.76 -15.56 12.09
C GLU A 284 2.46 -14.24 11.70
N ARG A 285 2.51 -13.27 12.63
CA ARG A 285 3.21 -11.99 12.47
C ARG A 285 4.72 -12.12 12.28
N LYS A 286 5.35 -13.12 12.90
CA LYS A 286 6.80 -13.35 12.84
C LYS A 286 7.20 -14.34 11.73
N LYS A 287 6.25 -15.01 11.08
CA LYS A 287 6.54 -16.04 10.06
C LYS A 287 7.12 -15.48 8.76
N HIS A 288 6.89 -14.20 8.45
CA HIS A 288 7.20 -13.59 7.16
C HIS A 288 8.41 -12.63 7.22
N ILE A 289 9.19 -12.66 8.31
CA ILE A 289 10.42 -11.87 8.48
C ILE A 289 11.61 -12.82 8.43
N VAL A 290 12.58 -12.55 7.56
CA VAL A 290 13.80 -13.39 7.40
C VAL A 290 14.92 -12.89 8.28
N ALA A 291 15.21 -11.58 8.26
CA ALA A 291 16.29 -11.00 9.03
C ALA A 291 16.08 -9.49 9.21
N VAL A 292 16.47 -8.98 10.38
CA VAL A 292 16.67 -7.54 10.61
C VAL A 292 18.18 -7.34 10.65
N VAL A 293 18.73 -6.61 9.68
CA VAL A 293 20.14 -6.17 9.73
C VAL A 293 20.19 -5.03 10.74
N LYS A 294 20.94 -5.24 11.84
CA LYS A 294 21.15 -4.22 12.87
C LYS A 294 22.34 -3.34 12.52
#